data_AF-A0A257Y538-F1
#
_entry.id   AF-A0A257Y538-F1
#
_cell.length_a   1.000
_cell.length_b   1.000
_cell.length_c   1.000
_cell.angle_alpha   90.00
_cell.angle_beta   90.00
_cell.angle_gamma   90.00
#
_symmetry.space_group_name_H-M   'P 1'
#
loop_
_entity.id
_entity.type
_entity.pdbx_description
1 polymer ?
#
loop_
_entity_poly.entity_id
_entity_poly.type
_entity_poly.pdbx_seq_one_letter_code
_entity_poly.pdbx_strand_id
1 'polypeptide(L)'
;MIRLNLTSAPAWLTLAPGLRLQVAPLTTALMVSARADPAIEALPDTATQEELALAMAKAVARRAVLDWEGVGDDAGDAVPVSPEGIDALLEIWPVFEAFQTQYVAKGLILDAEKNVSAPLPNGPSAGATATARPA
;
A
#
# COMPACT_ATOMS: atom_id res chain seq x y z
N MET A 1 -3.74 13.51 -16.94
CA MET A 1 -3.02 12.73 -17.99
C MET A 1 -2.24 11.66 -17.25
N ILE A 2 -2.30 10.38 -17.64
CA ILE A 2 -1.64 9.33 -16.84
C ILE A 2 -0.12 9.55 -16.84
N ARG A 3 0.47 9.68 -15.65
CA ARG A 3 1.93 9.72 -15.48
C ARG A 3 2.46 8.29 -15.41
N LEU A 4 3.36 7.95 -16.32
CA LEU A 4 4.04 6.66 -16.29
C LEU A 4 5.19 6.72 -15.29
N ASN A 5 5.12 5.88 -14.26
CA ASN A 5 6.25 5.63 -13.40
C ASN A 5 7.09 4.49 -14.01
N LEU A 6 8.29 4.84 -14.51
CA LEU A 6 9.18 3.89 -15.17
C LEU A 6 10.20 3.25 -14.22
N THR A 7 10.30 3.73 -12.98
CA THR A 7 11.36 3.28 -12.06
C THR A 7 11.00 2.02 -11.27
N SER A 8 9.74 1.60 -11.24
CA SER A 8 9.25 0.31 -10.70
C SER A 8 10.10 -0.27 -9.55
N ALA A 9 10.44 0.58 -8.57
CA ALA A 9 11.37 0.23 -7.51
C ALA A 9 10.61 -0.29 -6.28
N PRO A 10 11.17 -1.24 -5.52
CA PRO A 10 10.60 -1.64 -4.24
C PRO A 10 10.47 -0.46 -3.27
N ALA A 11 9.44 -0.51 -2.42
CA ALA A 11 9.18 0.51 -1.39
C ALA A 11 8.85 -0.12 -0.04
N TRP A 12 9.19 0.58 1.04
CA TRP A 12 8.81 0.20 2.39
C TRP A 12 7.39 0.69 2.72
N LEU A 13 6.56 -0.22 3.19
CA LEU A 13 5.17 -0.02 3.58
C LEU A 13 5.03 -0.22 5.09
N THR A 14 4.61 0.82 5.81
CA THR A 14 4.35 0.71 7.26
C THR A 14 2.92 0.24 7.50
N LEU A 15 2.74 -0.98 8.02
CA LEU A 15 1.43 -1.54 8.31
C LEU A 15 0.94 -1.19 9.72
N ALA A 16 1.85 -1.16 10.69
CA ALA A 16 1.60 -0.79 12.08
C ALA A 16 2.89 -0.21 12.71
N PRO A 17 2.82 0.43 13.89
CA PRO A 17 4.02 0.85 14.61
C PRO A 17 4.98 -0.34 14.81
N GLY A 18 6.20 -0.22 14.29
CA GLY A 18 7.21 -1.28 14.36
C GLY A 18 7.07 -2.39 13.31
N LEU A 19 6.03 -2.41 12.48
CA LEU A 19 5.81 -3.42 11.43
C LEU A 19 5.86 -2.79 10.03
N ARG A 20 6.86 -3.19 9.23
CA ARG A 20 7.03 -2.72 7.85
C ARG A 20 7.29 -3.87 6.89
N LEU A 21 6.79 -3.75 5.66
CA LEU A 21 7.09 -4.66 4.56
C LEU A 21 7.81 -3.92 3.44
N GLN A 22 8.90 -4.47 2.93
CA GLN A 22 9.45 -4.03 1.64
C GLN A 22 8.71 -4.77 0.54
N VAL A 23 8.06 -4.03 -0.35
CA VAL A 23 7.20 -4.60 -1.40
C VAL A 23 7.63 -4.16 -2.79
N ALA A 24 7.60 -5.10 -3.73
CA ALA A 24 7.70 -4.81 -5.15
C ALA A 24 6.47 -4.00 -5.64
N PRO A 25 6.56 -3.26 -6.76
CA PRO A 25 5.41 -2.57 -7.33
C PRO A 25 4.27 -3.54 -7.70
N LEU A 26 3.03 -3.11 -7.46
CA LEU A 26 1.84 -3.86 -7.86
C LEU A 26 1.62 -3.77 -9.37
N THR A 27 2.31 -4.62 -10.13
CA THR A 27 2.19 -4.63 -11.60
C THR A 27 1.02 -5.50 -12.07
N THR A 28 0.59 -5.29 -13.31
CA THR A 28 -0.40 -6.17 -13.97
C THR A 28 0.06 -7.62 -13.98
N ALA A 29 1.35 -7.87 -14.25
CA ALA A 29 1.91 -9.22 -14.26
C ALA A 29 1.82 -9.89 -12.88
N LEU A 30 2.11 -9.15 -11.81
CA LEU A 30 1.96 -9.64 -10.43
C LEU A 30 0.50 -10.00 -10.15
N MET A 31 -0.44 -9.11 -10.46
CA MET A 31 -1.88 -9.35 -10.25
C MET A 31 -2.41 -10.53 -11.07
N VAL A 32 -1.97 -10.68 -12.33
CA VAL A 32 -2.35 -11.84 -13.17
C VAL A 32 -1.80 -13.13 -12.57
N SER A 33 -0.54 -13.13 -12.14
CA SER A 33 0.07 -14.29 -11.49
C SER A 33 -0.62 -14.63 -10.16
N ALA A 34 -1.03 -13.63 -9.38
CA ALA A 34 -1.74 -13.83 -8.12
C ALA A 34 -3.14 -14.41 -8.33
N ARG A 35 -3.87 -13.99 -9.37
CA ARG A 35 -5.19 -14.56 -9.71
C ARG A 35 -5.12 -16.03 -10.13
N ALA A 36 -4.00 -16.47 -10.66
CA ALA A 36 -3.75 -17.86 -11.04
C ALA A 36 -3.20 -18.72 -9.88
N ASP A 37 -3.27 -18.24 -8.64
CA ASP A 37 -2.76 -18.98 -7.49
C ASP A 37 -3.63 -20.22 -7.20
N PRO A 38 -3.03 -21.42 -7.05
CA PRO A 38 -3.79 -22.65 -6.81
C PRO A 38 -4.67 -22.59 -5.56
N ALA A 39 -4.29 -21.81 -4.54
CA ALA A 39 -5.10 -21.66 -3.34
C ALA A 39 -6.42 -20.93 -3.61
N ILE A 40 -6.48 -20.10 -4.66
CA ILE A 40 -7.70 -19.43 -5.11
C ILE A 40 -8.55 -20.39 -5.94
N GLU A 41 -7.91 -21.16 -6.84
CA GLU A 41 -8.60 -22.16 -7.66
C GLU A 41 -9.21 -23.28 -6.81
N ALA A 42 -8.57 -23.64 -5.69
CA ALA A 42 -9.04 -24.66 -4.78
C ALA A 42 -10.20 -24.22 -3.86
N LEU A 43 -10.60 -22.93 -3.89
CA LEU A 43 -11.75 -22.48 -3.10
C LEU A 43 -13.04 -23.12 -3.63
N PRO A 44 -13.94 -23.58 -2.75
CA PRO A 44 -15.24 -24.08 -3.16
C PRO A 44 -16.11 -22.95 -3.73
N ASP A 45 -17.07 -23.29 -4.59
CA ASP A 45 -18.04 -22.32 -5.13
C ASP A 45 -18.89 -21.63 -4.03
N THR A 46 -18.93 -22.22 -2.84
CA THR A 46 -19.62 -21.69 -1.66
C THR A 46 -18.74 -20.76 -0.80
N ALA A 47 -17.49 -20.55 -1.20
CA ALA A 47 -16.58 -19.68 -0.45
C ALA A 47 -17.13 -18.25 -0.37
N THR A 48 -16.98 -17.62 0.79
CA THR A 48 -17.42 -16.24 0.96
C THR A 48 -16.50 -15.27 0.22
N GLN A 49 -16.98 -14.03 0.06
CA GLN A 49 -16.18 -12.99 -0.53
C GLN A 49 -14.92 -12.68 0.31
N GLU A 50 -15.03 -12.80 1.63
CA GLU A 50 -13.93 -12.61 2.58
C GLU A 50 -12.87 -13.70 2.43
N GLU A 51 -13.27 -14.97 2.27
CA GLU A 51 -12.34 -16.09 2.03
C GLU A 51 -11.57 -15.89 0.72
N LEU A 52 -12.27 -15.48 -0.34
CA LEU A 52 -11.63 -15.12 -1.61
C LEU A 52 -10.69 -13.92 -1.47
N ALA A 53 -11.10 -12.89 -0.72
CA ALA A 53 -10.28 -11.70 -0.50
C ALA A 53 -9.00 -12.03 0.28
N LEU A 54 -9.09 -12.88 1.31
CA LEU A 54 -7.93 -13.35 2.07
C LEU A 54 -6.99 -14.19 1.21
N ALA A 55 -7.52 -15.15 0.44
CA ALA A 55 -6.71 -15.96 -0.47
C ALA A 55 -5.98 -15.10 -1.52
N MET A 56 -6.68 -14.11 -2.11
CA MET A 56 -6.09 -13.15 -3.04
C MET A 56 -5.01 -12.29 -2.38
N ALA A 57 -5.24 -11.80 -1.16
CA ALA A 57 -4.28 -11.00 -0.41
C ALA A 57 -2.97 -11.74 -0.18
N LYS A 58 -3.08 -13.00 0.26
CA LYS A 58 -1.93 -13.89 0.48
C LYS A 58 -1.18 -14.17 -0.82
N ALA A 59 -1.90 -14.51 -1.89
CA ALA A 59 -1.30 -14.73 -3.20
C ALA A 59 -0.52 -13.51 -3.72
N VAL A 60 -1.08 -12.31 -3.54
CA VAL A 60 -0.41 -11.05 -3.88
C VAL A 60 0.81 -10.82 -2.99
N ALA A 61 0.66 -10.96 -1.67
CA ALA A 61 1.74 -10.71 -0.72
C ALA A 61 2.94 -11.64 -0.93
N ARG A 62 2.73 -12.93 -1.16
CA ARG A 62 3.82 -13.89 -1.45
C ARG A 62 4.65 -13.53 -2.68
N ARG A 63 4.09 -12.77 -3.62
CA ARG A 63 4.77 -12.30 -4.83
C ARG A 63 5.38 -10.91 -4.67
N ALA A 64 4.80 -10.12 -3.78
CA ALA A 64 5.14 -8.72 -3.59
C ALA A 64 6.19 -8.49 -2.51
N VAL A 65 6.11 -9.20 -1.39
CA VAL A 65 6.95 -8.99 -0.22
C VAL A 65 8.36 -9.50 -0.49
N LEU A 66 9.34 -8.60 -0.35
CA LEU A 66 10.76 -8.85 -0.56
C LEU A 66 11.53 -8.91 0.76
N ASP A 67 11.08 -8.14 1.75
CA ASP A 67 11.69 -8.06 3.09
C ASP A 67 10.64 -7.56 4.10
N TRP A 68 10.94 -7.65 5.40
CA TRP A 68 10.10 -7.11 6.46
C TRP A 68 10.88 -6.68 7.72
N GLU A 69 10.23 -5.89 8.55
CA GLU A 69 10.71 -5.54 9.89
C GLU A 69 9.57 -5.70 10.89
N GLY A 70 9.89 -6.08 12.12
CA GLY A 70 8.91 -6.25 13.20
C GLY A 70 8.18 -7.58 13.20
N VAL A 71 8.66 -8.55 12.42
CA VAL A 71 8.18 -9.93 12.45
C VAL A 71 9.24 -10.79 13.13
N GLY A 72 8.86 -11.46 14.20
CA GLY A 72 9.73 -12.35 14.95
C GLY A 72 9.03 -13.63 15.35
N ASP A 73 9.80 -14.59 15.82
CA ASP A 73 9.30 -15.84 16.39
C ASP A 73 8.83 -15.66 17.85
N ASP A 74 8.50 -16.78 18.51
CA ASP A 74 8.04 -16.79 19.89
C ASP A 74 9.09 -16.27 20.89
N ALA A 75 10.38 -16.26 20.53
CA ALA A 75 11.46 -15.69 21.33
C ALA A 75 11.67 -14.19 21.06
N GLY A 76 10.99 -13.64 20.06
CA GLY A 76 11.15 -12.27 19.59
C GLY A 76 12.33 -12.07 18.64
N ASP A 77 12.94 -13.16 18.16
CA ASP A 77 14.03 -13.10 17.20
C ASP A 77 13.49 -12.86 15.80
N ALA A 78 14.16 -11.99 15.04
CA ALA A 78 13.72 -11.64 13.69
C ALA A 78 13.75 -12.88 12.77
N VAL A 79 12.64 -13.12 12.09
CA VAL A 79 12.51 -14.25 11.16
C VAL A 79 12.70 -13.80 9.71
N PRO A 80 13.22 -14.64 8.81
CA PRO A 80 13.27 -14.32 7.38
C PRO A 80 11.87 -14.39 6.75
N VAL A 81 11.68 -13.64 5.67
CA VAL A 81 10.45 -13.72 4.86
C VAL A 81 10.29 -15.14 4.31
N SER A 82 9.10 -15.70 4.49
CA SER A 82 8.70 -17.01 3.96
C SER A 82 7.23 -16.98 3.53
N PRO A 83 6.81 -17.84 2.58
CA PRO A 83 5.40 -17.99 2.22
C PRO A 83 4.49 -18.24 3.44
N GLU A 84 4.91 -19.14 4.33
CA GLU A 84 4.16 -19.51 5.53
C GLU A 84 4.07 -18.35 6.51
N GLY A 85 5.17 -17.60 6.68
CA GLY A 85 5.19 -16.42 7.54
C GLY A 85 4.36 -15.25 6.99
N ILE A 86 4.31 -15.06 5.66
CA ILE A 86 3.42 -14.10 5.02
C ILE A 86 1.95 -14.48 5.25
N ASP A 87 1.63 -15.76 5.07
CA ASP A 87 0.28 -16.25 5.29
C ASP A 87 -0.15 -16.06 6.73
N ALA A 88 0.71 -16.40 7.70
CA ALA A 88 0.46 -16.19 9.13
C ALA A 88 0.33 -14.71 9.51
N LEU A 89 1.17 -13.83 8.94
CA LEU A 89 1.09 -12.40 9.17
C LEU A 89 -0.26 -11.82 8.72
N LEU A 90 -0.80 -12.31 7.60
CA LEU A 90 -2.08 -11.87 7.05
C LEU A 90 -3.30 -12.53 7.71
N GLU A 91 -3.13 -13.50 8.61
CA GLU A 91 -4.20 -13.94 9.52
C GLU A 91 -4.50 -12.91 10.61
N ILE A 92 -3.59 -11.96 10.83
CA ILE A 92 -3.80 -10.88 11.80
C ILE A 92 -4.67 -9.80 11.15
N TRP A 93 -5.96 -9.76 11.54
CA TRP A 93 -6.97 -8.91 10.90
C TRP A 93 -6.53 -7.44 10.66
N PRO A 94 -6.00 -6.70 11.65
CA PRO A 94 -5.55 -5.32 11.41
C PRO A 94 -4.41 -5.21 10.38
N VAL A 95 -3.55 -6.22 10.29
CA VAL A 95 -2.44 -6.26 9.33
C VAL A 95 -2.97 -6.55 7.93
N PHE A 96 -3.91 -7.48 7.80
CA PHE A 96 -4.63 -7.73 6.56
C PHE A 96 -5.32 -6.47 6.03
N GLU A 97 -6.08 -5.76 6.88
CA GLU A 97 -6.77 -4.52 6.49
C GLU A 97 -5.77 -3.44 6.04
N ALA A 98 -4.67 -3.27 6.79
CA ALA A 98 -3.62 -2.34 6.44
C ALA A 98 -2.97 -2.70 5.10
N PHE A 99 -2.67 -3.97 4.86
CA PHE A 99 -2.08 -4.43 3.60
C PHE A 99 -3.04 -4.20 2.42
N GLN A 100 -4.31 -4.58 2.56
CA GLN A 100 -5.35 -4.34 1.55
C GLN A 100 -5.46 -2.86 1.20
N THR A 101 -5.54 -2.00 2.20
CA THR A 101 -5.75 -0.56 2.01
C THR A 101 -4.52 0.12 1.43
N GLN A 102 -3.34 -0.19 1.98
CA GLN A 102 -2.13 0.57 1.68
C GLN A 102 -1.33 0.04 0.49
N TYR A 103 -1.44 -1.25 0.17
CA TYR A 103 -0.73 -1.85 -0.97
C TYR A 103 -1.68 -2.11 -2.14
N VAL A 104 -2.72 -2.92 -1.93
CA VAL A 104 -3.60 -3.39 -3.01
C VAL A 104 -4.47 -2.26 -3.54
N ALA A 105 -5.25 -1.60 -2.68
CA ALA A 105 -6.15 -0.53 -3.09
C ALA A 105 -5.40 0.67 -3.67
N LYS A 106 -4.31 1.11 -3.02
CA LYS A 106 -3.46 2.19 -3.55
C LYS A 106 -2.81 1.84 -4.89
N GLY A 107 -2.41 0.58 -5.10
CA GLY A 107 -1.83 0.15 -6.38
C GLY A 107 -2.85 0.05 -7.52
N LEU A 108 -4.15 -0.12 -7.20
CA LEU A 108 -5.24 -0.17 -8.17
C LEU A 108 -5.86 1.21 -8.46
N ILE A 109 -5.68 2.17 -7.55
CA ILE A 109 -5.94 3.58 -7.83
C ILE A 109 -4.86 4.02 -8.81
N LEU A 110 -5.28 4.45 -10.00
CA LEU A 110 -4.44 5.07 -11.03
C LEU A 110 -3.90 6.38 -10.47
N ASP A 111 -2.84 6.28 -9.65
CA ASP A 111 -2.15 7.30 -8.86
C ASP A 111 -2.86 8.65 -8.98
N ALA A 112 -3.96 8.78 -8.24
CA ALA A 112 -4.87 9.92 -8.34
C ALA A 112 -4.01 11.16 -8.18
N GLU A 113 -3.81 11.86 -9.30
CA GLU A 113 -2.96 13.04 -9.43
C GLU A 113 -3.15 13.83 -8.14
N LYS A 114 -2.09 13.87 -7.31
CA LYS A 114 -2.05 14.66 -6.09
C LYS A 114 -2.40 16.10 -6.47
N ASN A 115 -3.68 16.42 -6.44
CA ASN A 115 -4.22 17.74 -6.16
C ASN A 115 -3.91 18.04 -4.69
N VAL A 116 -2.61 18.08 -4.36
CA VAL A 116 -2.14 18.92 -3.29
C VAL A 116 -2.38 20.32 -3.84
N SER A 117 -3.56 20.87 -3.55
CA SER A 117 -3.77 22.30 -3.57
C SER A 117 -2.53 22.93 -2.95
N ALA A 118 -1.73 23.61 -3.76
CA ALA A 118 -0.62 24.39 -3.24
C ALA A 118 -1.18 25.29 -2.12
N PRO A 119 -0.49 25.43 -0.97
CA PRO A 119 -0.90 26.40 0.02
C PRO A 119 -1.02 27.75 -0.70
N LEU A 120 -2.17 28.40 -0.57
CA LEU A 120 -2.32 29.80 -0.96
C LEU A 120 -1.12 30.56 -0.38
N PRO A 121 -0.40 31.37 -1.17
CA PRO A 121 0.60 32.26 -0.60
C PRO A 121 -0.14 33.26 0.28
N ASN A 122 -0.11 33.05 1.58
CA ASN A 122 -0.40 34.09 2.55
C ASN A 122 0.79 35.06 2.51
N GLY A 123 0.78 35.99 1.55
CA GLY A 123 1.69 37.13 1.48
C GLY A 123 0.91 38.42 1.76
N PRO A 124 1.29 39.21 2.78
CA PRO A 124 0.44 40.25 3.33
C PRO A 124 0.56 41.52 2.48
N SER A 125 -0.46 41.84 1.70
CA SER A 125 -0.59 43.21 1.20
C SER A 125 -1.19 44.07 2.30
N ALA A 126 -0.31 44.49 3.22
CA ALA A 126 -0.51 45.66 4.04
C ALA A 126 -0.87 46.81 3.07
N GLY A 127 -2.14 47.21 3.08
CA GLY A 127 -2.60 48.39 2.34
C GLY A 127 -1.90 49.61 2.90
N ALA A 128 -0.82 50.01 2.27
CA ALA A 128 -0.14 51.26 2.55
C ALA A 128 -1.12 52.41 2.31
N THR A 129 -1.38 53.17 3.37
CA THR A 129 -2.22 54.36 3.37
C THR A 129 -1.51 55.47 2.60
N ALA A 130 -2.14 56.03 1.56
CA ALA A 130 -1.72 57.29 0.95
C ALA A 130 -2.74 58.39 1.30
N THR A 131 -2.36 59.22 2.27
CA THR A 131 -3.05 60.44 2.72
C THR A 131 -2.37 61.68 2.13
N ALA A 132 -2.90 62.27 1.05
CA ALA A 132 -2.80 63.73 0.72
C ALA A 132 -3.39 64.08 -0.68
N ARG A 133 -4.01 65.27 -0.77
CA ARG A 133 -4.71 65.96 -1.90
C ARG A 133 -3.78 67.05 -2.52
N PRO A 134 -4.14 67.96 -3.48
CA PRO A 134 -5.30 68.18 -4.38
C PRO A 134 -4.92 68.56 -5.85
N ALA A 135 -5.90 68.90 -6.71
CA ALA A 135 -5.81 69.95 -7.73
C ALA A 135 -7.21 70.56 -7.98
#